data_AF-A0A1F4DSD0-F1
#
_entry.id   AF-A0A1F4DSD0-F1
#
_cell.length_a   1.000
_cell.length_b   1.000
_cell.length_c   1.000
_cell.angle_alpha   90.00
_cell.angle_beta   90.00
_cell.angle_gamma   90.00
#
_symmetry.space_group_name_H-M   'P 1'
#
loop_
_entity.id
_entity.type
_entity.pdbx_description
1 polymer ?
#
loop_
_entity_poly.entity_id
_entity_poly.type
_entity_poly.pdbx_seq_one_letter_code
_entity_poly.pdbx_strand_id
1 'polypeptide(L)'
;MLGENPDLAAITANLGQTFEVEQNTYKPFPCGIVVHPIIDGCITLATTHDVMAKSVARVVLRVNPLVLELTARKTPATTAEAKLSLYHSAAAAIVARRITEREYEEDFVADPDVLSLRTRVEAIADPGIREDEADIVVELRNGRSLHHHVEHALGSAQRPMSDVEIEAKFRERC
;
A
#
# COMPACT_ATOMS: atom_id res chain seq x y z
N MET A 1 10.67 9.96 14.18
CA MET A 1 11.71 10.97 14.49
C MET A 1 12.91 10.23 15.07
N LEU A 2 14.14 10.47 14.62
CA LEU A 2 15.35 9.79 15.14
C LEU A 2 15.42 9.96 16.68
N GLY A 3 15.68 8.87 17.39
CA GLY A 3 15.24 8.65 18.77
C GLY A 3 15.78 9.63 19.80
N GLU A 4 14.86 10.26 20.53
CA GLU A 4 15.15 11.20 21.63
C GLU A 4 15.72 10.51 22.89
N ASN A 5 15.86 9.18 22.89
CA ASN A 5 16.51 8.37 23.93
C ASN A 5 17.17 7.12 23.31
N PRO A 6 18.45 7.19 22.88
CA PRO A 6 19.12 6.03 22.31
C PRO A 6 19.50 5.00 23.39
N ASP A 7 19.12 3.74 23.18
CA ASP A 7 19.61 2.61 23.97
C ASP A 7 20.96 2.14 23.40
N LEU A 8 22.05 2.60 23.99
CA LEU A 8 23.40 2.22 23.58
C LEU A 8 23.72 0.74 23.88
N ALA A 9 23.03 0.12 24.84
CA ALA A 9 23.26 -1.29 25.17
C ALA A 9 22.72 -2.22 24.08
N ALA A 10 21.66 -1.81 23.37
CA ALA A 10 21.10 -2.56 22.24
C ALA A 10 22.13 -2.77 21.11
N ILE A 11 23.17 -1.94 21.00
CA ILE A 11 24.20 -2.05 19.96
C ILE A 11 25.08 -3.30 20.17
N THR A 12 25.38 -3.65 21.41
CA THR A 12 26.30 -4.75 21.76
C THR A 12 25.60 -5.96 22.36
N ALA A 13 24.31 -5.83 22.70
CA ALA A 13 23.50 -6.92 23.18
C ALA A 13 23.49 -8.06 22.15
N ASN A 14 23.74 -9.29 22.61
CA ASN A 14 23.63 -10.53 21.84
C ASN A 14 24.46 -10.60 20.54
N LEU A 15 25.54 -9.82 20.43
CA LEU A 15 26.47 -9.92 19.30
C LEU A 15 27.01 -11.36 19.17
N GLY A 16 26.92 -11.90 17.95
CA GLY A 16 27.30 -13.28 17.64
C GLY A 16 26.26 -14.33 18.04
N GLN A 17 25.12 -13.93 18.60
CA GLN A 17 24.00 -14.81 18.97
C GLN A 17 22.75 -14.51 18.16
N THR A 18 22.41 -13.23 17.99
CA THR A 18 21.27 -12.78 17.19
C THR A 18 21.74 -11.98 15.98
N PHE A 19 21.06 -12.17 14.85
CA PHE A 19 21.37 -11.45 13.62
C PHE A 19 20.13 -10.70 13.14
N GLU A 20 20.15 -9.36 13.20
CA GLU A 20 19.02 -8.50 12.80
C GLU A 20 18.58 -8.72 11.34
N VAL A 21 19.47 -9.23 10.49
CA VAL A 21 19.15 -9.60 9.10
C VAL A 21 18.04 -10.66 9.02
N GLU A 22 17.90 -11.51 10.04
CA GLU A 22 16.86 -12.53 10.13
C GLU A 22 15.47 -11.93 10.37
N GLN A 23 15.40 -10.66 10.80
CA GLN A 23 14.15 -9.91 10.98
C GLN A 23 13.75 -9.12 9.73
N ASN A 24 14.55 -9.18 8.65
CA ASN A 24 14.21 -8.49 7.42
C ASN A 24 12.99 -9.12 6.75
N THR A 25 12.15 -8.24 6.20
CA THR A 25 11.02 -8.65 5.38
C THR A 25 11.17 -8.14 3.95
N TYR A 26 10.38 -8.71 3.04
CA TYR A 26 10.43 -8.38 1.62
C TYR A 26 9.23 -7.53 1.24
N LYS A 27 9.49 -6.35 0.67
CA LYS A 27 8.45 -5.45 0.18
C LYS A 27 7.74 -6.03 -1.05
N PRO A 28 6.43 -6.27 -1.04
CA PRO A 28 5.73 -6.72 -2.24
C PRO A 28 5.61 -5.60 -3.29
N PHE A 29 5.52 -4.33 -2.86
CA PHE A 29 5.24 -3.19 -3.74
C PHE A 29 6.40 -2.17 -3.76
N PRO A 30 6.70 -1.54 -4.91
CA PRO A 30 7.83 -0.62 -5.08
C PRO A 30 7.55 0.83 -4.61
N CYS A 31 7.02 0.97 -3.41
CA CYS A 31 6.70 2.26 -2.77
C CYS A 31 6.98 2.24 -1.25
N GLY A 32 6.68 3.35 -0.56
CA GLY A 32 6.80 3.45 0.89
C GLY A 32 5.92 2.42 1.62
N ILE A 33 6.48 1.76 2.64
CA ILE A 33 5.83 0.64 3.33
C ILE A 33 4.49 1.02 3.96
N VAL A 34 4.34 2.28 4.37
CA VAL A 34 3.11 2.85 4.95
C VAL A 34 1.89 2.80 4.00
N VAL A 35 2.09 2.58 2.70
CA VAL A 35 1.01 2.47 1.70
C VAL A 35 0.65 1.01 1.40
N HIS A 36 1.46 0.04 1.83
CA HIS A 36 1.28 -1.37 1.49
C HIS A 36 -0.07 -1.96 1.94
N PRO A 37 -0.59 -1.64 3.15
CA PRO A 37 -1.92 -2.12 3.55
C PRO A 37 -3.04 -1.64 2.61
N ILE A 38 -2.94 -0.42 2.09
CA ILE A 38 -3.90 0.15 1.14
C ILE A 38 -3.88 -0.64 -0.17
N ILE A 39 -2.69 -0.87 -0.73
CA ILE A 39 -2.53 -1.58 -2.00
C ILE A 39 -3.08 -3.00 -1.87
N ASP A 40 -2.68 -3.70 -0.82
CA ASP A 40 -3.09 -5.06 -0.51
C ASP A 40 -4.61 -5.21 -0.41
N GLY A 41 -5.26 -4.36 0.40
CA GLY A 41 -6.70 -4.42 0.56
C GLY A 41 -7.47 -3.98 -0.69
N CYS A 42 -6.97 -3.00 -1.44
CA CYS A 42 -7.56 -2.59 -2.72
C CYS A 42 -7.48 -3.70 -3.78
N ILE A 43 -6.34 -4.39 -3.90
CA ILE A 43 -6.19 -5.56 -4.78
C ILE A 43 -7.16 -6.67 -4.35
N THR A 44 -7.23 -6.95 -3.04
CA THR A 44 -8.10 -7.98 -2.49
C THR A 44 -9.57 -7.72 -2.82
N LEU A 45 -10.05 -6.50 -2.56
CA LEU A 45 -11.42 -6.09 -2.88
C LEU A 45 -11.70 -6.14 -4.39
N ALA A 46 -10.77 -5.62 -5.21
CA ALA A 46 -10.96 -5.57 -6.65
C ALA A 46 -10.98 -6.96 -7.29
N THR A 47 -10.12 -7.87 -6.82
CA THR A 47 -10.03 -9.24 -7.33
C THR A 47 -11.21 -10.09 -6.85
N THR A 48 -11.54 -10.02 -5.56
CA THR A 48 -12.60 -10.86 -4.96
C THR A 48 -13.99 -10.51 -5.50
N HIS A 49 -14.23 -9.24 -5.83
CA HIS A 49 -15.54 -8.77 -6.25
C HIS A 49 -15.61 -8.32 -7.72
N ASP A 50 -14.55 -8.57 -8.49
CA ASP A 50 -14.42 -8.17 -9.89
C ASP A 50 -14.75 -6.68 -10.10
N VAL A 51 -14.22 -5.81 -9.23
CA VAL A 51 -14.50 -4.38 -9.27
C VAL A 51 -13.89 -3.77 -10.52
N MET A 52 -14.70 -2.97 -11.23
CA MET A 52 -14.26 -2.15 -12.35
C MET A 52 -14.17 -0.70 -11.94
N ALA A 53 -13.13 0.04 -12.33
CA ALA A 53 -12.91 1.43 -11.92
C ALA A 53 -14.12 2.35 -12.21
N LYS A 54 -14.78 2.17 -13.37
CA LYS A 54 -16.00 2.89 -13.73
C LYS A 54 -17.19 2.64 -12.79
N SER A 55 -17.24 1.47 -12.16
CA SER A 55 -18.33 1.05 -11.26
C SER A 55 -18.20 1.63 -9.85
N VAL A 56 -17.01 2.12 -9.49
CA VAL A 56 -16.75 2.72 -8.16
C VAL A 56 -17.41 4.10 -8.07
N ALA A 57 -18.14 4.35 -7.00
CA ALA A 57 -18.60 5.70 -6.65
C ALA A 57 -17.51 6.43 -5.85
N ARG A 58 -16.94 5.76 -4.84
CA ARG A 58 -15.98 6.33 -3.89
C ARG A 58 -15.13 5.23 -3.24
N VAL A 59 -13.90 5.57 -2.88
CA VAL A 59 -13.02 4.72 -2.07
C VAL A 59 -12.67 5.51 -0.81
N VAL A 60 -12.94 4.93 0.36
CA VAL A 60 -12.62 5.54 1.65
C VAL A 60 -11.55 4.70 2.33
N LEU A 61 -10.46 5.36 2.71
CA LEU A 61 -9.30 4.77 3.36
C LEU A 61 -9.20 5.34 4.78
N ARG A 62 -9.38 4.54 5.82
CA ARG A 62 -8.99 4.93 7.18
C ARG A 62 -7.62 4.37 7.46
N VAL A 63 -6.70 5.26 7.79
CA VAL A 63 -5.26 4.97 7.83
C VAL A 63 -4.60 5.67 8.99
N ASN A 64 -3.43 5.18 9.41
CA ASN A 64 -2.61 5.87 10.38
C ASN A 64 -2.27 7.31 9.90
N PRO A 65 -2.22 8.33 10.78
CA PRO A 65 -1.88 9.70 10.40
C PRO A 65 -0.57 9.84 9.60
N LEU A 66 0.43 9.01 9.87
CA LEU A 66 1.72 9.02 9.19
C LEU A 66 1.58 8.76 7.68
N VAL A 67 0.59 7.97 7.26
CA VAL A 67 0.34 7.69 5.84
C VAL A 67 0.02 8.99 5.09
N LEU A 68 -0.84 9.83 5.66
CA LEU A 68 -1.18 11.13 5.08
C LEU A 68 -0.01 12.10 5.15
N GLU A 69 0.74 12.12 6.25
CA GLU A 69 1.95 12.94 6.38
C GLU A 69 2.96 12.67 5.26
N LEU A 70 3.20 11.40 4.95
CA LEU A 70 4.23 10.99 4.00
C LEU A 70 3.75 10.88 2.55
N THR A 71 2.46 10.61 2.32
CA THR A 71 1.98 10.14 0.99
C THR A 71 0.70 10.82 0.47
N ALA A 72 0.33 11.99 1.00
CA ALA A 72 -0.88 12.71 0.60
C ALA A 72 -0.80 13.45 -0.77
N ARG A 73 0.05 13.05 -1.70
CA ARG A 73 0.10 13.67 -3.05
C ARG A 73 -1.15 13.31 -3.85
N LYS A 74 -2.12 14.24 -3.97
CA LYS A 74 -3.41 13.97 -4.65
C LYS A 74 -3.34 13.90 -6.18
N THR A 75 -2.47 14.71 -6.78
CA THR A 75 -2.34 14.86 -8.24
C THR A 75 -0.91 14.62 -8.69
N PRO A 76 -0.34 13.42 -8.48
CA PRO A 76 0.99 13.12 -8.98
C PRO A 76 1.00 13.12 -10.51
N ALA A 77 2.06 13.66 -11.09
CA ALA A 77 2.28 13.72 -12.53
C ALA A 77 3.53 12.94 -12.97
N THR A 78 4.45 12.65 -12.05
CA THR A 78 5.69 11.90 -12.33
C THR A 78 5.73 10.58 -11.58
N THR A 79 6.60 9.66 -12.03
CA THR A 79 6.85 8.38 -11.35
C THR A 79 7.22 8.55 -9.87
N ALA A 80 8.08 9.52 -9.56
CA ALA A 80 8.52 9.77 -8.18
C ALA A 80 7.36 10.26 -7.30
N GLU A 81 6.52 11.15 -7.81
CA GLU A 81 5.36 11.65 -7.08
C GLU A 81 4.29 10.56 -6.90
N ALA A 82 4.09 9.70 -7.90
CA ALA A 82 3.11 8.62 -7.85
C ALA A 82 3.43 7.63 -6.72
N LYS A 83 4.72 7.33 -6.49
CA LYS A 83 5.18 6.50 -5.36
C LYS A 83 4.96 7.14 -3.97
N LEU A 84 4.70 8.46 -3.93
CA LEU A 84 4.36 9.22 -2.73
C LEU A 84 2.86 9.60 -2.70
N SER A 85 2.03 8.86 -3.42
CA SER A 85 0.59 9.08 -3.50
C SER A 85 -0.18 7.84 -3.08
N LEU A 86 -0.79 7.87 -1.89
CA LEU A 86 -1.75 6.85 -1.48
C LEU A 86 -2.95 6.78 -2.44
N TYR A 87 -3.36 7.95 -2.96
CA TYR A 87 -4.51 8.08 -3.86
C TYR A 87 -4.26 7.37 -5.19
N HIS A 88 -3.08 7.57 -5.77
CA HIS A 88 -2.65 6.85 -6.96
C HIS A 88 -2.52 5.36 -6.67
N SER A 89 -1.85 4.98 -5.58
CA SER A 89 -1.61 3.57 -5.26
C SER A 89 -2.92 2.80 -5.05
N ALA A 90 -3.93 3.39 -4.40
CA ALA A 90 -5.26 2.80 -4.25
C ALA A 90 -5.99 2.66 -5.60
N ALA A 91 -5.97 3.71 -6.42
CA ALA A 91 -6.63 3.69 -7.73
C ALA A 91 -5.98 2.68 -8.69
N ALA A 92 -4.66 2.69 -8.78
CA ALA A 92 -3.87 1.76 -9.60
C ALA A 92 -4.07 0.31 -9.15
N ALA A 93 -4.12 0.06 -7.84
CA ALA A 93 -4.38 -1.27 -7.28
C ALA A 93 -5.75 -1.82 -7.70
N ILE A 94 -6.79 -0.99 -7.71
CA ILE A 94 -8.13 -1.39 -8.16
C ILE A 94 -8.17 -1.63 -9.69
N VAL A 95 -7.53 -0.75 -10.47
CA VAL A 95 -7.53 -0.83 -11.94
C VAL A 95 -6.73 -2.04 -12.44
N ALA A 96 -5.49 -2.19 -11.98
CA ALA A 96 -4.57 -3.21 -12.46
C ALA A 96 -4.67 -4.54 -11.71
N ARG A 97 -5.26 -4.54 -10.50
CA ARG A 97 -5.30 -5.71 -9.58
C ARG A 97 -3.91 -6.24 -9.21
N ARG A 98 -2.90 -5.40 -9.38
CA ARG A 98 -1.50 -5.62 -9.04
C ARG A 98 -0.81 -4.26 -8.93
N ILE A 99 0.35 -4.21 -8.27
CA ILE A 99 1.22 -3.02 -8.27
C ILE A 99 2.66 -3.47 -8.45
N THR A 100 3.26 -2.97 -9.53
CA THR A 100 4.66 -3.19 -9.90
C THR A 100 5.29 -1.83 -10.24
N GLU A 101 6.48 -1.80 -10.85
CA GLU A 101 7.04 -0.52 -11.32
C GLU A 101 6.16 0.10 -12.44
N ARG A 102 5.55 -0.75 -13.28
CA ARG A 102 4.69 -0.35 -14.41
C ARG A 102 3.57 0.59 -13.97
N GLU A 103 2.89 0.25 -12.88
CA GLU A 103 1.75 1.02 -12.39
C GLU A 103 2.14 2.38 -11.78
N TYR A 104 3.43 2.69 -11.67
CA TYR A 104 3.94 4.00 -11.31
C TYR A 104 4.52 4.80 -12.49
N GLU A 105 4.63 4.22 -13.69
CA GLU A 105 5.13 4.92 -14.87
C GLU A 105 4.14 6.01 -15.35
N GLU A 106 4.67 7.07 -15.95
CA GLU A 106 3.92 8.30 -16.26
C GLU A 106 2.70 8.08 -17.16
N ASP A 107 2.79 7.14 -18.12
CA ASP A 107 1.68 6.78 -19.00
C ASP A 107 0.55 6.08 -18.23
N PHE A 108 0.87 5.23 -17.23
CA PHE A 108 -0.13 4.62 -16.35
C PHE A 108 -0.68 5.65 -15.35
N VAL A 109 0.16 6.55 -14.84
CA VAL A 109 -0.28 7.68 -13.98
C VAL A 109 -1.26 8.60 -14.72
N ALA A 110 -1.09 8.74 -16.03
CA ALA A 110 -1.96 9.52 -16.91
C ALA A 110 -3.14 8.72 -17.49
N ASP A 111 -3.28 7.43 -17.18
CA ASP A 111 -4.37 6.61 -17.68
C ASP A 111 -5.74 7.19 -17.24
N PRO A 112 -6.71 7.36 -18.16
CA PRO A 112 -7.99 7.99 -17.84
C PRO A 112 -8.80 7.30 -16.73
N ASP A 113 -8.76 5.97 -16.64
CA ASP A 113 -9.48 5.23 -15.61
C ASP A 113 -8.80 5.41 -14.24
N VAL A 114 -7.46 5.42 -14.21
CA VAL A 114 -6.67 5.70 -13.01
C VAL A 114 -6.89 7.13 -12.54
N LEU A 115 -6.78 8.12 -13.42
CA LEU A 115 -7.04 9.53 -13.12
C LEU A 115 -8.45 9.72 -12.56
N SER A 116 -9.46 9.15 -13.23
CA SER A 116 -10.86 9.24 -12.81
C SER A 116 -11.10 8.59 -11.46
N LEU A 117 -10.50 7.43 -11.19
CA LEU A 117 -10.66 6.74 -9.90
C LEU A 117 -9.93 7.46 -8.78
N ARG A 118 -8.72 7.97 -9.03
CA ARG A 118 -7.92 8.71 -8.06
C ARG A 118 -8.65 9.90 -7.45
N THR A 119 -9.46 10.62 -8.23
CA THR A 119 -10.27 11.75 -7.71
C THR A 119 -11.40 11.34 -6.77
N ARG A 120 -11.77 10.05 -6.76
CA ARG A 120 -12.81 9.45 -5.91
C ARG A 120 -12.23 8.74 -4.68
N VAL A 121 -10.91 8.79 -4.49
CA VAL A 121 -10.24 8.23 -3.31
C VAL A 121 -10.16 9.30 -2.22
N GLU A 122 -10.62 8.96 -1.03
CA GLU A 122 -10.56 9.77 0.17
C GLU A 122 -9.79 9.03 1.26
N ALA A 123 -8.97 9.76 2.02
CA ALA A 123 -8.22 9.22 3.14
C ALA A 123 -8.52 10.00 4.41
N ILE A 124 -8.75 9.26 5.49
CA ILE A 124 -9.11 9.74 6.81
C ILE A 124 -8.01 9.27 7.77
N ALA A 125 -7.32 10.22 8.40
CA ALA A 125 -6.37 9.92 9.46
C ALA A 125 -7.12 9.41 10.70
N ASP A 126 -6.73 8.26 11.20
CA ASP A 126 -7.30 7.64 12.39
C ASP A 126 -6.17 7.15 13.31
N PRO A 127 -5.93 7.81 14.47
CA PRO A 127 -4.91 7.40 15.42
C PRO A 127 -5.15 6.00 16.02
N GLY A 128 -6.35 5.41 15.85
CA GLY A 128 -6.64 4.04 16.24
C GLY A 128 -6.14 2.97 15.25
N ILE A 129 -5.71 3.36 14.05
CA ILE A 129 -5.15 2.46 13.03
C ILE A 129 -3.62 2.40 13.19
N ARG A 130 -3.03 1.20 13.31
CA ARG A 130 -1.56 1.04 13.35
C ARG A 130 -0.92 1.35 11.99
N GLU A 131 0.40 1.55 11.99
CA GLU A 131 1.16 1.88 10.77
C GLU A 131 1.11 0.77 9.70
N ASP A 132 0.87 -0.48 10.10
CA ASP A 132 0.81 -1.66 9.23
C ASP A 132 -0.61 -2.12 8.88
N GLU A 133 -1.61 -1.29 9.21
CA GLU A 133 -3.04 -1.54 9.01
C GLU A 133 -3.70 -0.56 8.02
N ALA A 134 -4.81 -0.98 7.43
CA ALA A 134 -5.76 -0.08 6.80
C ALA A 134 -7.19 -0.64 6.85
N ASP A 135 -8.17 0.25 6.98
CA ASP A 135 -9.57 -0.09 6.79
C ASP A 135 -10.08 0.57 5.50
N ILE A 136 -10.57 -0.26 4.58
CA ILE A 136 -10.87 0.14 3.21
C ILE A 136 -12.33 -0.15 2.90
N VAL A 137 -13.01 0.87 2.41
CA VAL A 137 -14.38 0.77 1.90
C VAL A 137 -14.42 1.22 0.45
N VAL A 138 -14.95 0.37 -0.42
CA VAL A 138 -15.24 0.68 -1.83
C VAL A 138 -16.75 0.75 -2.01
N GLU A 139 -17.26 1.95 -2.18
CA GLU A 139 -18.66 2.21 -2.49
C GLU A 139 -18.86 2.11 -4.00
N LEU A 140 -19.78 1.26 -4.45
CA LEU A 140 -20.12 1.08 -5.85
C LEU A 140 -21.31 1.96 -6.25
N ARG A 141 -21.37 2.35 -7.53
CA ARG A 141 -22.46 3.17 -8.09
C ARG A 141 -23.84 2.51 -8.03
N ASN A 142 -23.90 1.20 -7.84
CA ASN A 142 -25.15 0.46 -7.63
C ASN A 142 -25.61 0.46 -6.15
N GLY A 143 -24.93 1.20 -5.26
CA GLY A 143 -25.25 1.32 -3.85
C GLY A 143 -24.65 0.23 -2.95
N ARG A 144 -23.99 -0.79 -3.51
CA ARG A 144 -23.26 -1.79 -2.71
C ARG A 144 -22.00 -1.17 -2.11
N SER A 145 -21.69 -1.56 -0.89
CA SER A 145 -20.44 -1.21 -0.22
C SER A 145 -19.64 -2.48 0.04
N LEU A 146 -18.36 -2.46 -0.33
CA LEU A 146 -17.42 -3.56 -0.10
C LEU A 146 -16.41 -3.10 0.94
N HIS A 147 -16.16 -3.92 1.95
CA HIS A 147 -15.28 -3.58 3.06
C HIS A 147 -14.19 -4.63 3.21
N HIS A 148 -12.98 -4.17 3.51
CA HIS A 148 -11.87 -5.02 3.87
C HIS A 148 -10.96 -4.31 4.87
N HIS A 149 -10.65 -5.01 5.96
CA HIS A 149 -9.69 -4.57 6.97
C HIS A 149 -8.41 -5.39 6.82
N VAL A 150 -7.30 -4.69 6.58
CA VAL A 150 -5.96 -5.27 6.51
C VAL A 150 -5.34 -5.14 7.89
N GLU A 151 -5.27 -6.24 8.63
CA GLU A 151 -4.65 -6.29 9.96
C GLU A 151 -3.12 -6.26 9.89
N HIS A 152 -2.56 -6.94 8.89
CA HIS A 152 -1.13 -6.96 8.56
C HIS A 152 -0.96 -7.07 7.05
N ALA A 153 -0.27 -6.12 6.42
CA ALA A 153 -0.04 -6.13 4.98
C ALA A 153 0.84 -7.31 4.52
N LEU A 154 0.69 -7.72 3.25
CA LEU A 154 1.60 -8.67 2.60
C LEU A 154 3.06 -8.20 2.74
N GLY A 155 3.96 -9.13 3.08
CA GLY A 155 5.37 -8.84 3.29
C GLY A 155 5.71 -8.23 4.65
N SER A 156 4.77 -8.15 5.58
CA SER A 156 5.08 -7.92 7.00
C SER A 156 5.68 -9.17 7.66
N ALA A 157 6.20 -9.04 8.88
CA ALA A 157 6.71 -10.19 9.62
C ALA A 157 5.59 -11.18 9.99
N GLN A 158 4.38 -10.67 10.24
CA GLN A 158 3.19 -11.44 10.59
C GLN A 158 2.54 -12.09 9.36
N ARG A 159 2.73 -11.48 8.18
CA ARG A 159 2.19 -11.98 6.91
C ARG A 159 3.26 -11.93 5.81
N PRO A 160 4.32 -12.75 5.94
CA PRO A 160 5.45 -12.71 5.01
C PRO A 160 5.04 -13.15 3.62
N MET A 161 5.78 -12.69 2.61
CA MET A 161 5.66 -13.26 1.27
C MET A 161 6.14 -14.71 1.29
N SER A 162 5.41 -15.59 0.59
CA SER A 162 5.84 -16.96 0.34
C SER A 162 6.99 -17.01 -0.66
N ASP A 163 7.74 -18.12 -0.68
CA ASP A 163 8.82 -18.35 -1.64
C ASP A 163 8.35 -18.22 -3.10
N VAL A 164 7.12 -18.65 -3.40
CA VAL A 164 6.52 -18.55 -4.73
C VAL A 164 6.28 -17.09 -5.12
N GLU A 165 5.80 -16.26 -4.19
CA GLU A 165 5.58 -14.84 -4.44
C GLU A 165 6.92 -14.08 -4.60
N ILE A 166 7.94 -14.46 -3.82
CA ILE A 166 9.29 -13.91 -3.94
C ILE A 166 9.92 -14.30 -5.28
N GLU A 167 9.79 -15.56 -5.70
CA GLU A 167 10.28 -16.03 -6.99
C GLU A 167 9.57 -15.32 -8.14
N ALA A 168 8.24 -15.21 -8.10
CA ALA A 168 7.47 -14.49 -9.11
C ALA A 168 7.93 -13.03 -9.24
N LYS A 169 8.11 -12.35 -8.11
CA LYS A 169 8.63 -10.98 -8.06
C LYS A 169 10.04 -10.87 -8.63
N PHE A 170 10.91 -11.85 -8.36
CA PHE A 170 12.28 -11.88 -8.90
C PHE A 170 12.26 -12.03 -10.42
N ARG A 171 11.45 -12.95 -10.94
CA ARG A 171 11.32 -13.21 -12.38
C ARG A 171 10.70 -12.06 -13.15
N GLU A 172 9.77 -11.31 -12.57
CA GLU A 172 9.20 -10.12 -13.19
C GLU A 172 10.25 -9.01 -13.45
N ARG A 173 11.39 -9.05 -12.74
CA ARG A 173 12.47 -8.06 -12.85
C ARG A 173 13.71 -8.56 -13.63
N CYS A 174 13.64 -9.75 -14.23
CA CYS A 174 14.69 -10.32 -15.08
C CYS A 174 14.27 -10.28 -16.55
#